data_AF-A0A2R6EBN3-F1
#
_entry.id   AF-A0A2R6EBN3-F1
#
_cell.length_a   1.000
_cell.length_b   1.000
_cell.length_c   1.000
_cell.angle_alpha   90.00
_cell.angle_beta   90.00
_cell.angle_gamma   90.00
#
_symmetry.space_group_name_H-M   'P 1'
#
loop_
_entity.id
_entity.type
_entity.pdbx_description
1 polymer ?
#
loop_
_entity_poly.entity_id
_entity_poly.type
_entity_poly.pdbx_seq_one_letter_code
_entity_poly.pdbx_strand_id
1 'polypeptide(L)' 'GFIHSTGHGVGLDVHELPHVSPGGEALEPGHVITIEPGLYDPEVGGVRIEDIVVVTEDGHENLTDYPVELVV' A
#
# COMPACT_ATOMS: atom_id res chain seq x y z
N GLY A 1 14.76 -8.21 3.43
CA GLY A 1 13.52 -8.92 3.09
C GLY A 1 12.31 -8.01 3.25
N PHE A 2 11.11 -8.59 3.12
CA PHE A 2 9.84 -7.93 3.42
C PHE A 2 9.55 -8.04 4.92
N ILE A 3 9.61 -6.92 5.64
CA ILE A 3 9.60 -6.90 7.12
C ILE A 3 8.42 -6.12 7.72
N HIS A 4 7.46 -5.72 6.88
CA HIS A 4 6.26 -4.98 7.27
C HIS A 4 5.03 -5.49 6.50
N SER A 5 3.84 -5.03 6.87
CA SER A 5 2.60 -5.28 6.13
C SER A 5 2.67 -4.68 4.73
N THR A 6 1.86 -5.19 3.80
CA THR A 6 1.80 -4.62 2.45
C THR A 6 1.15 -3.25 2.43
N GLY A 7 0.36 -2.89 3.45
CA GLY A 7 -0.22 -1.55 3.58
C GLY A 7 -1.25 -1.46 4.70
N HIS A 8 -1.97 -0.34 4.74
CA HIS A 8 -2.95 0.01 5.76
C HIS A 8 -4.02 0.96 5.20
N GLY A 9 -5.11 1.16 5.94
CA GLY A 9 -6.15 2.14 5.62
C GLY A 9 -5.63 3.56 5.75
N VAL A 10 -6.21 4.48 4.98
CA VAL A 10 -5.90 5.91 5.01
C VAL A 10 -7.21 6.71 4.94
N GLY A 11 -7.32 7.75 5.76
CA GLY A 11 -8.49 8.62 5.77
C GLY A 11 -8.18 9.99 6.39
N LEU A 12 -8.80 10.27 7.54
CA LEU A 12 -8.47 11.43 8.36
C LEU A 12 -7.11 11.25 9.07
N ASP A 13 -6.80 10.01 9.42
CA ASP A 13 -5.51 9.58 9.93
C ASP A 13 -4.70 8.88 8.83
N VAL A 14 -3.38 8.98 8.94
CA VAL A 14 -2.48 8.31 7.99
C VAL A 14 -2.57 6.79 8.12
N HIS A 15 -2.78 6.27 9.34
CA HIS A 15 -2.89 4.84 9.59
C HIS A 15 -4.25 4.51 10.19
N GLU A 16 -5.12 3.95 9.36
CA GLU A 16 -6.46 3.48 9.72
C GLU A 16 -6.63 1.99 9.37
N LEU A 17 -7.80 1.45 9.69
CA LEU A 17 -8.24 0.15 9.17
C LEU A 17 -8.79 0.30 7.74
N PRO A 18 -8.77 -0.76 6.91
CA PRO A 18 -8.27 -2.10 7.19
C PRO A 18 -6.74 -2.21 7.07
N HIS A 19 -6.16 -3.22 7.73
CA HIS A 19 -4.75 -3.58 7.48
C HIS A 19 -4.61 -4.49 6.26
N VAL A 20 -3.69 -4.18 5.35
CA VAL A 20 -3.36 -5.04 4.20
C VAL A 20 -2.24 -5.99 4.62
N SER A 21 -2.62 -7.09 5.24
CA SER A 21 -1.71 -8.09 5.80
C SER A 21 -2.34 -9.49 5.80
N PRO A 22 -1.56 -10.58 6.04
CA PRO A 22 -2.11 -11.94 6.09
C PRO A 22 -3.23 -12.16 7.12
N GLY A 23 -3.32 -11.31 8.15
CA GLY A 23 -4.38 -11.34 9.16
C GLY A 23 -5.41 -10.21 9.02
N GLY A 24 -5.38 -9.48 7.90
CA GLY A 24 -6.33 -8.40 7.62
C GLY A 24 -7.75 -8.90 7.34
N GLU A 25 -8.70 -7.98 7.39
CA GLU A 25 -10.09 -8.25 7.02
C GLU A 25 -10.30 -8.24 5.50
N ALA A 26 -11.48 -8.71 5.06
CA ALA A 26 -11.85 -8.64 3.65
C ALA A 26 -12.01 -7.18 3.22
N LEU A 27 -11.50 -6.83 2.04
CA LEU A 27 -11.66 -5.50 1.50
C LEU A 27 -13.08 -5.31 0.96
N GLU A 28 -13.68 -4.15 1.26
CA GLU A 28 -15.01 -3.76 0.81
C GLU A 28 -14.94 -2.50 -0.05
N PRO A 29 -15.86 -2.32 -1.01
CA PRO A 29 -15.93 -1.08 -1.80
C PRO A 29 -16.01 0.16 -0.92
N GLY A 30 -15.20 1.18 -1.25
CA GLY A 30 -15.06 2.41 -0.48
C GLY A 30 -13.91 2.42 0.53
N HIS A 31 -13.27 1.26 0.82
CA HIS A 31 -12.01 1.26 1.57
C HIS A 31 -10.92 1.98 0.78
N VAL A 32 -10.17 2.83 1.48
CA VAL A 32 -9.00 3.54 0.93
C VAL A 32 -7.77 3.02 1.66
N ILE A 33 -6.83 2.45 0.92
CA ILE A 33 -5.68 1.73 1.47
C ILE A 33 -4.38 2.08 0.73
N THR A 34 -3.25 1.93 1.41
CA THR A 34 -1.92 1.90 0.78
C THR A 34 -1.63 0.51 0.22
N ILE A 35 -0.89 0.47 -0.89
CA ILE A 35 -0.21 -0.72 -1.40
C ILE A 35 1.27 -0.36 -1.53
N GLU A 36 2.06 -0.77 -0.55
CA GLU A 36 3.40 -0.25 -0.28
C GLU A 36 4.47 -1.32 -0.01
N PRO A 37 4.63 -2.38 -0.82
CA PRO A 37 5.62 -3.41 -0.57
C PRO A 37 7.06 -2.83 -0.55
N GLY A 38 7.85 -3.23 0.45
CA GLY A 38 9.23 -2.77 0.62
C GLY A 38 10.22 -3.91 0.79
N LEU A 39 11.34 -3.85 0.06
CA LEU A 39 12.46 -4.77 0.19
C LEU A 39 13.67 -4.04 0.76
N TYR A 40 14.19 -4.54 1.88
CA TYR A 40 15.32 -3.92 2.58
C TYR A 40 16.45 -4.92 2.80
N ASP A 41 17.67 -4.52 2.53
CA ASP A 41 18.89 -5.24 2.86
C ASP A 41 19.80 -4.29 3.67
N PRO A 42 20.19 -4.62 4.91
CA PRO A 42 21.02 -3.76 5.74
C PRO A 42 22.38 -3.38 5.14
N GLU A 43 22.92 -4.20 4.23
CA GLU A 43 24.23 -3.99 3.62
C GLU A 43 24.14 -3.13 2.34
N VAL A 44 22.97 -3.11 1.68
CA VAL A 44 22.79 -2.48 0.36
C VAL A 44 21.89 -1.23 0.42
N GLY A 45 20.79 -1.29 1.18
CA GLY A 45 19.75 -0.26 1.21
C GLY A 45 18.34 -0.84 1.07
N GLY A 46 17.39 -0.05 0.62
CA GLY A 46 16.02 -0.52 0.43
C GLY A 46 15.24 0.25 -0.61
N VAL A 47 14.20 -0.39 -1.13
CA VAL A 47 13.24 0.18 -2.08
C VAL A 47 11.84 -0.10 -1.55
N ARG A 48 10.99 0.93 -1.60
CA ARG A 48 9.55 0.82 -1.40
C ARG A 48 8.87 1.68 -2.46
N ILE A 49 7.80 1.16 -3.03
CA ILE A 49 6.91 1.88 -3.94
C ILE A 49 5.54 1.80 -3.30
N GLU A 50 4.85 2.93 -3.21
CA GLU A 50 3.61 3.09 -2.47
C GLU A 50 2.60 3.89 -3.30
N ASP A 51 1.42 3.30 -3.48
CA ASP A 51 0.26 3.96 -4.05
C ASP A 51 -0.93 3.90 -3.09
N ILE A 52 -1.82 4.89 -3.21
CA ILE A 52 -3.11 4.91 -2.50
C ILE A 52 -4.19 4.47 -3.47
N VAL A 53 -4.95 3.44 -3.10
CA VAL A 53 -6.04 2.91 -3.94
C VAL A 53 -7.37 2.94 -3.19
N VAL A 54 -8.45 3.16 -3.95
CA VAL A 54 -9.83 2.97 -3.49
C VAL A 54 -10.34 1.65 -4.01
N VAL A 55 -10.85 0.80 -3.13
CA VAL A 55 -11.53 -0.44 -3.52
C VAL A 55 -12.89 -0.10 -4.13
N THR A 56 -13.21 -0.69 -5.27
CA THR A 56 -14.49 -0.52 -5.99
C THR A 56 -15.25 -1.85 -6.02
N GLU A 57 -16.50 -1.85 -6.47
CA GLU A 57 -17.32 -3.07 -6.54
C GLU A 57 -16.68 -4.18 -7.39
N ASP A 58 -15.95 -3.81 -8.44
CA ASP A 58 -15.36 -4.73 -9.41
C ASP A 58 -13.81 -4.69 -9.46
N GLY A 59 -13.16 -3.98 -8.52
CA GLY A 59 -11.70 -3.82 -8.55
C GLY A 59 -11.18 -2.69 -7.67
N HIS A 60 -10.38 -1.80 -8.26
CA HIS A 60 -9.80 -0.65 -7.57
C HIS A 60 -9.56 0.53 -8.52
N GLU A 61 -9.49 1.74 -7.95
CA GLU A 61 -9.00 2.95 -8.60
C GLU A 61 -7.70 3.39 -7.91
N ASN A 62 -6.66 3.69 -8.69
CA ASN A 62 -5.41 4.24 -8.17
C ASN A 62 -5.51 5.77 -8.10
N LEU A 63 -5.28 6.34 -6.92
CA LEU A 63 -5.32 7.77 -6.67
C LEU A 63 -3.94 8.44 -6.78
N THR A 64 -2.88 7.66 -6.86
CA THR A 64 -1.52 8.15 -7.04
C THR A 64 -1.16 8.14 -8.53
N ASP A 65 -0.83 9.32 -9.07
CA ASP A 65 -0.36 9.47 -10.45
C ASP A 65 1.13 9.85 -10.44
N TYR A 66 1.99 8.82 -10.35
CA TYR A 66 3.43 8.96 -10.49
C TYR A 66 4.03 7.74 -11.22
N PRO A 67 5.03 7.91 -12.09
CA PRO A 67 5.64 6.79 -12.80
C PRO A 67 6.28 5.76 -11.86
N VAL A 68 5.97 4.49 -12.08
CA VAL A 68 6.60 3.36 -11.37
C VAL A 68 7.92 3.01 -12.05
N GLU A 69 8.86 3.94 -12.01
CA GLU A 69 10.19 3.82 -12.62
C GLU A 69 11.28 4.35 -11.69
N LEU A 70 12.49 3.82 -11.83
CA LEU A 70 13.66 4.38 -11.15
C LEU A 70 14.14 5.62 -11.93
N VAL A 71 13.89 6.80 -11.37
CA VAL A 71 14.35 8.08 -11.91
C VAL A 71 15.70 8.45 -11.27
N VAL A 72 16.68 8.87 -12.07
CA VAL A 72 18.06 9.22 -11.66
C VAL A 72 18.41 10.62 -12.10
#